data_AF-A0A941EJU6-F1
#
_entry.id   AF-A0A941EJU6-F1
#
_cell.length_a   1.000
_cell.length_b   1.000
_cell.length_c   1.000
_cell.angle_alpha   90.00
_cell.angle_beta   90.00
_cell.angle_gamma   90.00
#
_symmetry.space_group_name_H-M   'P 1'
#
loop_
_entity.id
_entity.type
_entity.pdbx_description
1 polymer ?
#
loop_
_entity_poly.entity_id
_entity_poly.type
_entity_poly.pdbx_seq_one_letter_code
_entity_poly.pdbx_strand_id
1 'polypeptide(L)'
;MTTVPGPRRIPCALAFAASVGVFATSLRQWPAALLVPLAAVWLAVIVAGALAPRRGPVILIVLASLTKALTVVLIVWALTHPHSPIGPHSPLDWIPLGSLNAATGLWLLAVIRGRAR
;
A
#
# COMPACT_ATOMS: atom_id res chain seq x y z
N MET A 1 -23.50 -9.24 8.64
CA MET A 1 -22.83 -8.02 8.14
C MET A 1 -21.43 -7.96 8.74
N THR A 2 -20.39 -8.29 7.96
CA THR A 2 -18.98 -8.14 8.41
C THR A 2 -18.57 -6.69 8.25
N THR A 3 -18.74 -5.88 9.29
CA THR A 3 -18.30 -4.49 9.28
C THR A 3 -16.79 -4.44 9.55
N VAL A 4 -16.06 -3.61 8.80
CA VAL A 4 -14.63 -3.38 9.07
C VAL A 4 -14.50 -2.76 10.47
N PRO A 5 -13.60 -3.25 11.34
CA PRO A 5 -13.37 -2.65 12.66
C PRO A 5 -12.96 -1.18 12.54
N GLY A 6 -13.49 -0.32 13.42
CA GLY A 6 -13.26 1.13 13.39
C GLY A 6 -11.80 1.54 13.19
N PRO A 7 -10.83 0.98 13.96
CA PRO A 7 -9.42 1.32 13.83
C PRO A 7 -8.79 1.01 12.46
N ARG A 8 -9.39 0.11 11.68
CA ARG A 8 -8.86 -0.35 10.38
C ARG A 8 -9.47 0.38 9.19
N ARG A 9 -10.65 0.99 9.35
CA ARG A 9 -11.43 1.58 8.24
C ARG A 9 -10.65 2.61 7.45
N ILE A 10 -10.22 3.68 8.12
CA ILE A 10 -9.57 4.82 7.46
C ILE A 10 -8.22 4.39 6.86
N PRO A 11 -7.30 3.72 7.61
CA PRO A 11 -6.04 3.28 7.04
C PRO A 11 -6.21 2.35 5.84
N CYS A 12 -7.14 1.40 5.88
CA CYS A 12 -7.36 0.47 4.77
C CYS A 12 -8.00 1.14 3.56
N ALA A 13 -8.96 2.06 3.76
CA ALA A 13 -9.57 2.80 2.65
C ALA A 13 -8.53 3.68 1.92
N LEU A 14 -7.71 4.40 2.68
CA LEU A 14 -6.63 5.21 2.14
C LEU A 14 -5.57 4.34 1.45
N ALA A 15 -5.17 3.22 2.06
CA ALA A 15 -4.20 2.29 1.47
C ALA A 15 -4.72 1.67 0.18
N PHE A 16 -6.01 1.33 0.12
CA PHE A 16 -6.65 0.81 -1.09
C PHE A 16 -6.60 1.83 -2.23
N ALA A 17 -7.11 3.05 -1.98
CA ALA A 17 -7.13 4.11 -2.98
C ALA A 17 -5.71 4.48 -3.46
N ALA A 18 -4.77 4.61 -2.54
CA ALA A 18 -3.38 4.92 -2.86
C ALA A 18 -2.69 3.78 -3.64
N SER A 19 -2.99 2.52 -3.33
CA SER A 19 -2.45 1.37 -4.07
C SER A 19 -2.90 1.40 -5.54
N VAL A 20 -4.17 1.72 -5.81
CA VAL A 20 -4.66 1.90 -7.19
C VAL A 20 -3.86 2.98 -7.92
N GLY A 21 -3.60 4.11 -7.25
CA GLY A 21 -2.77 5.18 -7.80
C GLY A 21 -1.34 4.69 -8.14
N VAL A 22 -0.67 3.96 -7.24
CA VAL A 22 0.69 3.44 -7.46
C VAL A 22 0.75 2.49 -8.67
N PHE A 23 -0.25 1.60 -8.83
CA PHE A 23 -0.33 0.73 -10.00
C PHE A 23 -0.59 1.50 -11.31
N ALA A 24 -1.41 2.56 -11.24
CA ALA A 24 -1.75 3.39 -12.39
C ALA A 24 -0.64 4.37 -12.81
N THR A 25 0.30 4.69 -11.91
CA THR A 25 1.42 5.60 -12.19
C THR A 25 2.75 4.86 -12.19
N SER A 26 3.35 4.62 -11.02
CA SER A 26 4.74 4.17 -10.85
C SER A 26 5.03 2.78 -11.44
N LEU A 27 4.01 1.94 -11.60
CA LEU A 27 4.14 0.57 -12.13
C LEU A 27 3.44 0.37 -13.48
N ARG A 28 2.86 1.42 -14.07
CA ARG A 28 2.03 1.33 -15.29
C ARG A 28 2.76 0.70 -16.48
N GLN A 29 4.08 0.84 -16.54
CA GLN A 29 4.90 0.33 -17.64
C GLN A 29 5.13 -1.18 -17.58
N TRP A 30 4.70 -1.87 -16.51
CA TRP A 30 4.75 -3.32 -16.43
C TRP A 30 3.72 -3.98 -17.36
N PRO A 31 3.99 -5.19 -17.89
CA PRO A 31 3.03 -5.94 -18.68
C PRO A 31 1.71 -6.10 -17.93
N ALA A 32 0.60 -5.71 -18.55
CA ALA A 32 -0.73 -5.76 -17.92
C ALA A 32 -1.10 -7.17 -17.44
N ALA A 33 -0.65 -8.22 -18.17
CA ALA A 33 -0.84 -9.61 -17.79
C ALA A 33 -0.22 -9.99 -16.44
N LEU A 34 0.82 -9.27 -15.99
CA LEU A 34 1.43 -9.44 -14.66
C LEU A 34 0.89 -8.41 -13.66
N LEU A 35 0.70 -7.17 -14.11
CA LEU A 35 0.31 -6.06 -13.24
C LEU A 35 -1.11 -6.22 -12.67
N VAL A 36 -2.06 -6.64 -13.51
CA VAL A 36 -3.47 -6.82 -13.12
C VAL A 36 -3.64 -7.89 -12.03
N PRO A 37 -3.13 -9.13 -12.18
CA PRO A 37 -3.26 -10.13 -11.12
C PRO A 37 -2.50 -9.72 -9.85
N LEU A 38 -1.33 -9.08 -9.97
CA LEU A 38 -0.58 -8.60 -8.81
C LEU A 38 -1.37 -7.52 -8.04
N ALA A 39 -1.93 -6.54 -8.75
CA ALA A 39 -2.76 -5.50 -8.17
C ALA A 39 -4.02 -6.10 -7.52
N ALA A 40 -4.68 -7.05 -8.18
CA ALA A 40 -5.85 -7.72 -7.65
C ALA A 40 -5.53 -8.47 -6.35
N VAL A 41 -4.42 -9.24 -6.31
CA VAL A 41 -3.96 -9.94 -5.10
C VAL A 41 -3.63 -8.94 -4.00
N TRP A 42 -2.88 -7.88 -4.31
CA TRP A 42 -2.53 -6.85 -3.33
C TRP A 42 -3.76 -6.20 -2.69
N LEU A 43 -4.71 -5.77 -3.51
CA LEU A 43 -5.97 -5.17 -3.04
C LEU A 43 -6.82 -6.18 -2.25
N ALA A 44 -6.86 -7.44 -2.69
CA ALA A 44 -7.56 -8.50 -1.97
C ALA A 44 -6.95 -8.74 -0.57
N VAL A 45 -5.62 -8.68 -0.44
CA VAL A 45 -4.95 -8.83 0.86
C VAL A 45 -5.24 -7.64 1.78
N ILE A 46 -5.33 -6.41 1.26
CA ILE A 46 -5.77 -5.23 2.04
C ILE A 46 -7.20 -5.46 2.57
N VAL A 47 -8.12 -5.89 1.70
CA VAL A 47 -9.52 -6.16 2.07
C VAL A 47 -9.60 -7.30 3.09
N ALA A 48 -8.85 -8.38 2.89
CA ALA A 48 -8.76 -9.49 3.84
C ALA A 48 -8.22 -9.04 5.20
N GLY A 49 -7.18 -8.20 5.22
CA GLY A 49 -6.63 -7.60 6.44
C GLY A 49 -7.63 -6.70 7.17
N ALA A 50 -8.43 -5.94 6.41
CA ALA A 50 -9.48 -5.09 6.96
C ALA A 50 -10.61 -5.91 7.61
N LEU A 51 -11.03 -7.01 6.99
CA LEU A 51 -12.19 -7.78 7.40
C LEU A 51 -11.89 -8.92 8.40
N ALA A 52 -10.66 -9.45 8.42
CA ALA A 52 -10.31 -10.60 9.25
C ALA A 52 -10.23 -10.23 10.75
N PRO A 53 -11.08 -10.77 11.64
CA PRO A 53 -11.13 -10.33 13.04
C PRO A 53 -9.83 -10.63 13.80
N ARG A 54 -9.33 -11.87 13.69
CA ARG A 54 -8.15 -12.36 14.44
C ARG A 54 -6.83 -12.12 13.71
N ARG A 55 -6.79 -12.35 12.39
CA ARG A 55 -5.56 -12.27 11.58
C ARG A 55 -5.34 -10.91 10.93
N GLY A 56 -6.38 -10.08 10.86
CA GLY A 56 -6.34 -8.78 10.19
C GLY A 56 -5.20 -7.87 10.64
N PRO A 57 -4.96 -7.71 11.96
CA PRO A 57 -3.88 -6.85 12.43
C PRO A 57 -2.50 -7.29 11.93
N VAL A 58 -2.24 -8.60 11.95
CA VAL A 58 -0.98 -9.18 11.49
C VAL A 58 -0.82 -8.96 9.98
N ILE A 59 -1.86 -9.24 9.20
CA ILE A 59 -1.86 -9.01 7.74
C ILE A 59 -1.53 -7.55 7.43
N LEU A 60 -2.16 -6.60 8.14
CA LEU A 60 -1.96 -5.17 7.91
C LEU A 60 -0.57 -4.69 8.38
N ILE A 61 0.01 -5.28 9.43
CA ILE A 61 1.40 -5.01 9.84
C ILE A 61 2.38 -5.51 8.76
N VAL A 62 2.16 -6.71 8.23
CA VAL A 62 2.98 -7.27 7.14
C VAL A 62 2.88 -6.39 5.91
N LEU A 63 1.65 -6.02 5.48
CA LEU A 63 1.45 -5.10 4.36
C LEU A 63 2.13 -3.75 4.60
N ALA A 64 2.02 -3.19 5.80
CA ALA A 64 2.67 -1.93 6.13
C ALA A 64 4.19 -2.04 6.03
N SER A 65 4.77 -3.13 6.53
CA SER A 65 6.22 -3.39 6.46
C SER A 65 6.68 -3.54 5.01
N LEU A 66 5.94 -4.30 4.19
CA LEU A 66 6.20 -4.44 2.76
C LEU A 66 6.12 -3.10 2.04
N THR A 67 5.11 -2.27 2.32
CA THR A 67 4.99 -0.92 1.75
C THR A 67 6.20 -0.06 2.11
N LYS A 68 6.70 -0.09 3.35
CA LYS A 68 7.90 0.66 3.75
C LYS A 68 9.11 0.21 2.95
N ALA A 69 9.36 -1.09 2.89
CA ALA A 69 10.48 -1.66 2.15
C ALA A 69 10.39 -1.31 0.65
N LEU A 70 9.23 -1.50 0.03
CA LEU A 70 9.03 -1.21 -1.39
C LEU A 70 9.16 0.29 -1.69
N THR A 71 8.69 1.16 -0.79
CA THR A 71 8.85 2.61 -0.94
C THR A 71 10.33 3.00 -0.95
N VAL A 72 11.13 2.43 -0.04
CA VAL A 72 12.59 2.65 -0.02
C VAL A 72 13.23 2.13 -1.30
N VAL A 73 12.87 0.93 -1.75
CA VAL A 73 13.37 0.34 -3.00
C VAL A 73 13.05 1.26 -4.19
N LEU A 74 11.82 1.75 -4.31
CA LEU A 74 11.40 2.64 -5.40
C LEU A 74 12.12 4.00 -5.34
N ILE A 75 12.37 4.55 -4.14
CA ILE A 75 13.17 5.77 -3.97
C ILE A 75 14.60 5.53 -4.46
N VAL A 76 15.27 4.49 -3.96
CA VAL A 76 16.64 4.15 -4.35
C VAL A 76 16.72 3.87 -5.85
N TRP A 77 15.73 3.15 -6.40
CA TRP A 77 15.65 2.86 -7.83
C TRP A 77 15.52 4.14 -8.66
N ALA A 78 14.63 5.06 -8.29
CA ALA A 78 14.46 6.33 -8.99
C ALA A 78 15.74 7.19 -8.97
N LEU A 79 16.48 7.18 -7.85
CA LEU A 79 17.74 7.93 -7.72
C LEU A 79 18.90 7.31 -8.50
N THR A 80 18.97 5.98 -8.56
CA THR A 80 20.06 5.24 -9.22
C THR A 80 19.81 4.99 -10.71
N HIS A 81 18.55 4.96 -11.13
CA HIS A 81 18.12 4.70 -12.50
C HIS A 81 17.13 5.78 -12.98
N PRO A 82 17.56 7.05 -13.12
CA PRO A 82 16.68 8.19 -13.40
C PRO A 82 15.93 8.11 -14.75
N HIS A 83 16.42 7.26 -15.68
CA HIS A 83 15.80 7.03 -16.98
C HIS A 83 15.01 5.72 -17.05
N SER A 84 14.92 4.96 -15.95
CA SER A 84 14.09 3.75 -15.88
C SER A 84 12.64 4.11 -16.16
N PRO A 85 11.88 3.33 -16.95
CA PRO A 85 10.43 3.54 -17.12
C PRO A 85 9.61 3.11 -15.88
N ILE A 86 10.25 2.46 -14.90
CA ILE A 86 9.66 2.00 -13.64
C ILE A 86 10.07 2.96 -12.52
N GLY A 87 9.11 3.32 -11.67
CA GLY A 87 9.31 4.23 -10.53
C GLY A 87 8.54 5.55 -10.71
N PRO A 88 8.63 6.46 -9.73
CA PRO A 88 8.09 7.81 -9.85
C PRO A 88 9.01 8.72 -10.69
N HIS A 89 8.46 9.40 -11.69
CA HIS A 89 9.22 10.27 -12.61
C HIS A 89 8.85 11.74 -12.49
N SER A 90 7.65 12.01 -11.99
CA SER A 90 7.11 13.35 -11.78
C SER A 90 6.71 13.54 -10.31
N PRO A 91 6.63 14.80 -9.81
CA PRO A 91 6.09 15.10 -8.49
C PRO A 91 4.72 14.45 -8.21
N LEU A 92 3.90 14.26 -9.25
CA LEU A 92 2.58 13.65 -9.12
C LEU A 92 2.63 12.15 -8.83
N ASP A 93 3.65 11.43 -9.33
CA ASP A 93 3.81 9.99 -9.09
C ASP A 93 4.16 9.68 -7.62
N TRP A 94 4.76 10.66 -6.94
CA TRP A 94 5.06 10.58 -5.52
C TRP A 94 3.81 10.70 -4.64
N ILE A 95 2.71 11.26 -5.14
CA ILE A 95 1.48 11.45 -4.36
C ILE A 95 0.86 10.10 -4.00
N PRO A 96 0.59 9.16 -4.94
CA PRO A 96 0.10 7.83 -4.60
C PRO A 96 1.06 7.06 -3.70
N LEU A 97 2.37 7.07 -4.01
CA LEU A 97 3.37 6.33 -3.25
C LEU A 97 3.49 6.85 -1.80
N GLY A 98 3.58 8.16 -1.63
CA GLY A 98 3.61 8.82 -0.33
C GLY A 98 2.33 8.60 0.46
N SER A 99 1.17 8.65 -0.21
CA SER A 99 -0.13 8.40 0.42
C SER A 99 -0.27 6.96 0.91
N LEU A 100 0.19 5.98 0.12
CA LEU A 100 0.19 4.57 0.52
C LEU A 100 1.11 4.33 1.72
N ASN A 101 2.29 4.95 1.68
CA ASN A 101 3.27 4.90 2.77
C ASN A 101 2.74 5.56 4.06
N ALA A 102 2.02 6.67 3.95
CA ALA A 102 1.38 7.36 5.07
C ALA A 102 0.20 6.55 5.64
N ALA A 103 -0.69 6.04 4.78
CA ALA A 103 -1.86 5.27 5.17
C ALA A 103 -1.48 4.01 5.99
N THR A 104 -0.48 3.27 5.51
CA THR A 104 0.06 2.11 6.23
C THR A 104 0.81 2.52 7.52
N GLY A 105 1.43 3.70 7.54
CA GLY A 105 2.01 4.29 8.75
C GLY A 105 0.97 4.64 9.82
N LEU A 106 -0.20 5.16 9.44
CA LEU A 106 -1.31 5.43 10.36
C LEU A 106 -1.79 4.14 11.05
N TRP A 107 -1.84 3.04 10.31
CA TRP A 107 -2.13 1.73 10.89
C TRP A 107 -1.08 1.31 11.93
N LEU A 108 0.22 1.37 11.59
CA LEU A 108 1.29 1.04 12.53
C LEU A 108 1.25 1.92 13.78
N LEU A 109 0.96 3.21 13.63
CA LEU A 109 0.80 4.12 14.76
C LEU A 109 -0.38 3.72 15.66
N ALA A 110 -1.50 3.27 15.08
CA ALA A 110 -2.62 2.75 15.85
C ALA A 110 -2.26 1.46 16.62
N VAL A 111 -1.43 0.59 16.02
CA VAL A 111 -0.89 -0.62 16.68
C VAL A 111 -0.01 -0.25 17.86
N ILE A 112 1.00 0.62 17.65
CA ILE A 112 1.94 1.05 18.69
C ILE A 112 1.20 1.72 19.86
N ARG A 113 0.14 2.50 19.57
CA ARG A 113 -0.68 3.16 20.58
C ARG A 113 -1.71 2.24 21.25
N GLY A 114 -1.72 0.94 20.94
CA GLY A 114 -2.68 -0.03 21.49
C GLY A 114 -4.13 0.17 21.05
N ARG A 115 -4.37 0.99 20.01
CA ARG A 115 -5.71 1.34 19.48
C ARG A 115 -6.18 0.37 18.39
N ALA A 116 -5.36 -0.60 18.00
CA ALA A 116 -5.60 -1.54 16.91
C ALA A 116 -6.46 -2.78 17.27
N ARG A 117 -7.25 -2.70 18.35
CA ARG A 117 -8.11 -3.81 18.80
C ARG A 117 -9.32 -3.98 17.87
#